data_AF-A0A1W6QY49-F1
#
_entry.id   AF-A0A1W6QY49-F1
#
_cell.length_a   1.000
_cell.length_b   1.000
_cell.length_c   1.000
_cell.angle_alpha   90.00
_cell.angle_beta   90.00
_cell.angle_gamma   90.00
#
_symmetry.space_group_name_H-M   'P 1'
#
loop_
_entity.id
_entity.type
_entity.pdbx_description
1 polymer ?
#
loop_
_entity_poly.entity_id
_entity_poly.type
_entity_poly.pdbx_seq_one_letter_code
_entity_poly.pdbx_strand_id
1 'polypeptide(L)'
;MLSKQEKQQIRKEMYGIIANRSILDLSPEELQEVQKLAKQISSEYIFDSKPLPKMTLENLTVKRYQELREIGYRVMDIRRALNISETKLRKWRFEQGLSI
;
A
#
# COMPACT_ATOMS: atom_id res chain seq x y z
N MET A 1 7.68 -13.58 19.03
CA MET A 1 6.53 -12.69 18.72
C MET A 1 6.78 -11.37 19.42
N LEU A 2 6.70 -10.24 18.70
CA LEU A 2 6.83 -8.91 19.32
C LEU A 2 5.64 -8.63 20.25
N SER A 3 5.93 -8.03 21.41
CA SER A 3 4.95 -7.51 22.35
C SER A 3 4.12 -6.38 21.75
N LYS A 4 2.96 -6.07 22.35
CA LYS A 4 2.12 -4.94 21.93
C LYS A 4 2.89 -3.61 21.94
N GLN A 5 3.78 -3.40 22.91
CA GLN A 5 4.57 -2.18 23.03
C GLN A 5 5.61 -2.05 21.92
N GLU A 6 6.32 -3.12 21.59
CA GLU A 6 7.29 -3.12 20.48
C GLU A 6 6.61 -2.87 19.13
N LYS A 7 5.44 -3.47 18.91
CA LYS A 7 4.65 -3.19 17.71
C LYS A 7 4.20 -1.73 17.63
N GLN A 8 3.85 -1.13 18.76
CA GLN A 8 3.44 0.27 18.82
C GLN A 8 4.61 1.23 18.58
N GLN A 9 5.81 0.88 19.05
CA GLN A 9 7.02 1.65 18.80
C GLN A 9 7.39 1.64 17.32
N ILE A 10 7.37 0.46 16.68
CA ILE A 10 7.61 0.33 15.24
C ILE A 10 6.58 1.13 14.42
N ARG A 11 5.30 1.14 14.83
CA ARG A 11 4.29 2.01 14.20
C ARG A 11 4.63 3.50 14.33
N LYS A 12 5.14 3.95 15.48
CA LYS A 12 5.56 5.35 15.66
C LYS A 12 6.73 5.70 14.76
N GLU A 13 7.70 4.81 14.58
CA GLU A 13 8.83 5.00 13.66
C GLU A 13 8.34 5.10 12.21
N MET A 14 7.44 4.22 11.79
CA MET A 14 6.81 4.30 10.47
C MET A 14 6.07 5.64 10.27
N TYR A 15 5.33 6.11 11.28
CA TYR A 15 4.67 7.42 11.20
C TYR A 15 5.64 8.59 11.19
N GLY A 16 6.79 8.46 11.88
CA GLY A 16 7.87 9.44 11.84
C GLY A 16 8.46 9.59 10.44
N ILE A 17 8.72 8.48 9.75
CA ILE A 17 9.23 8.50 8.37
C ILE A 17 8.18 9.07 7.41
N ILE A 18 6.92 8.61 7.53
CA ILE A 18 5.82 9.09 6.69
C ILE A 18 5.55 10.59 6.93
N ALA A 19 5.75 11.11 8.15
CA ALA A 19 5.65 12.54 8.50
C ALA A 19 4.42 13.25 7.90
N ASN A 20 3.24 12.62 7.98
CA ASN A 20 2.00 13.11 7.36
C ASN A 20 1.97 13.24 5.82
N ARG A 21 3.05 12.93 5.10
CA ARG A 21 3.15 12.89 3.63
C ARG A 21 2.44 11.68 3.00
N SER A 22 2.14 11.74 1.71
CA SER A 22 1.74 10.53 0.98
C SER A 22 2.94 9.57 0.91
N ILE A 23 2.68 8.26 0.93
CA ILE A 23 3.74 7.26 0.71
C ILE A 23 4.31 7.37 -0.71
N LEU A 24 3.54 7.95 -1.61
CA LEU A 24 3.96 8.26 -2.98
C LEU A 24 4.92 9.45 -3.05
N ASP A 25 5.00 10.25 -1.97
CA ASP A 25 5.92 11.37 -1.83
C ASP A 25 7.18 10.96 -1.06
N LEU A 26 7.28 9.69 -0.62
CA LEU A 26 8.47 9.17 0.05
C LEU A 26 9.55 8.83 -0.97
N SER A 27 10.80 9.03 -0.57
CA SER A 27 11.92 8.52 -1.35
C SER A 27 11.89 6.98 -1.36
N PRO A 28 12.52 6.34 -2.36
CA PRO A 28 12.67 4.90 -2.37
C PRO A 28 13.32 4.34 -1.09
N GLU A 29 14.27 5.07 -0.47
CA GLU A 29 14.89 4.65 0.79
C GLU A 29 13.90 4.70 1.95
N GLU A 30 13.17 5.80 2.10
CA GLU A 30 12.15 5.98 3.15
C GLU A 30 11.06 4.91 3.04
N LEU A 31 10.65 4.60 1.81
CA LEU A 31 9.66 3.57 1.52
C LEU A 31 10.15 2.17 1.88
N GLN A 32 11.41 1.86 1.58
CA GLN A 32 12.03 0.59 1.93
C GLN A 32 12.16 0.40 3.45
N GLU A 33 12.46 1.46 4.21
CA GLU A 33 12.48 1.42 5.67
C GLU A 33 11.10 1.16 6.27
N VAL A 34 10.07 1.89 5.80
CA VAL A 34 8.68 1.68 6.23
C VAL A 34 8.23 0.24 5.95
N GLN A 35 8.61 -0.33 4.80
CA GLN A 35 8.32 -1.74 4.48
C GLN A 35 9.05 -2.73 5.39
N LYS A 36 10.33 -2.50 5.70
CA LYS A 36 11.10 -3.34 6.63
C LYS A 36 10.44 -3.35 8.01
N LEU A 37 10.08 -2.18 8.52
CA LEU A 37 9.39 -2.01 9.80
C LEU A 37 8.02 -2.71 9.80
N ALA A 38 7.23 -2.57 8.72
CA ALA A 38 5.94 -3.25 8.61
C ALA A 38 6.05 -4.79 8.61
N LYS A 39 7.08 -5.34 7.94
CA LYS A 39 7.38 -6.78 7.96
C LYS A 39 7.74 -7.28 9.36
N GLN A 40 8.50 -6.49 10.14
CA GLN A 40 8.91 -6.88 11.50
C GLN A 40 7.72 -7.10 12.44
N ILE A 41 6.68 -6.27 12.35
CA ILE A 41 5.50 -6.41 13.20
C ILE A 41 4.51 -7.48 12.74
N SER A 42 4.86 -8.23 11.69
CA SER A 42 3.94 -9.13 10.94
C SER A 42 2.60 -8.46 10.73
N SER A 43 2.63 -7.15 10.47
CA SER A 43 1.42 -6.39 10.27
C SER A 43 0.94 -6.75 8.89
N GLU A 44 -0.17 -7.47 8.86
CA GLU A 44 -1.03 -7.55 7.70
C GLU A 44 -1.37 -6.16 7.14
N TYR A 45 -1.42 -5.19 8.05
CA TYR A 45 -1.62 -3.80 7.75
C TYR A 45 -0.26 -3.15 7.47
N ILE A 46 0.26 -3.34 6.26
CA ILE A 46 0.94 -2.20 5.66
C ILE A 46 -0.20 -1.24 5.30
N PHE A 47 -0.22 -0.05 5.90
CA PHE A 47 -1.18 1.02 5.59
C PHE A 47 -2.59 0.93 6.20
N ASP A 48 -2.72 0.62 7.50
CA ASP A 48 -3.96 0.87 8.27
C ASP A 48 -4.33 2.37 8.38
N SER A 49 -3.67 3.27 7.63
CA SER A 49 -3.58 4.68 8.03
C SER A 49 -3.65 5.70 6.93
N LYS A 50 -3.44 5.37 5.64
CA LYS A 50 -3.58 6.39 4.60
C LYS A 50 -4.34 5.89 3.37
N PRO A 51 -5.45 6.56 3.01
CA PRO A 51 -6.09 6.31 1.75
C PRO A 51 -5.09 6.59 0.64
N LEU A 52 -4.94 5.63 -0.27
CA LEU A 52 -4.40 5.89 -1.59
C LEU A 52 -5.05 7.17 -2.15
N PRO A 53 -4.30 8.02 -2.88
CA PRO A 53 -4.90 9.18 -3.53
C PRO A 53 -6.09 8.73 -4.36
N LYS A 54 -7.15 9.55 -4.39
CA LYS A 54 -8.32 9.31 -5.23
C LYS A 54 -7.83 9.07 -6.66
N MET A 55 -8.04 7.86 -7.15
CA MET A 55 -7.72 7.43 -8.49
C MET A 55 -8.93 6.73 -9.07
N THR A 56 -9.10 6.82 -10.38
CA THR A 56 -10.16 6.12 -11.12
C THR A 56 -9.53 5.00 -11.93
N LEU A 57 -10.34 4.03 -12.35
CA LEU A 57 -9.87 2.94 -13.22
C LEU A 57 -9.31 3.48 -14.56
N GLU A 58 -9.81 4.63 -15.01
CA GLU A 58 -9.36 5.33 -16.23
C GLU A 58 -7.93 5.86 -16.10
N ASN A 59 -7.56 6.32 -14.90
CA ASN A 59 -6.23 6.87 -14.63
C ASN A 59 -5.24 5.82 -14.08
N LEU A 60 -5.71 4.59 -13.85
CA LEU A 60 -4.87 3.50 -13.38
C LEU A 60 -4.15 2.86 -14.56
N THR A 61 -2.82 3.04 -14.61
CA THR A 61 -1.97 2.33 -15.56
C THR A 61 -1.43 1.03 -14.96
N VAL A 62 -1.04 0.08 -15.81
CA VAL A 62 -0.40 -1.18 -15.39
C VAL A 62 0.86 -0.91 -14.56
N LYS A 63 1.69 0.03 -15.01
CA LYS A 63 2.89 0.47 -14.29
C LYS A 63 2.54 0.98 -12.89
N ARG A 64 1.54 1.85 -12.79
CA ARG A 64 1.10 2.39 -11.50
C ARG A 64 0.55 1.29 -10.59
N TYR A 65 -0.22 0.35 -11.14
CA TYR A 65 -0.71 -0.79 -10.38
C TYR A 65 0.45 -1.65 -9.83
N GLN A 66 1.46 -1.94 -10.66
CA GLN A 66 2.66 -2.69 -10.23
C GLN A 66 3.45 -1.93 -9.17
N GLU A 67 3.69 -0.63 -9.34
CA GLU A 67 4.31 0.22 -8.32
C GLU A 67 3.57 0.12 -6.99
N LEU A 68 2.23 0.22 -6.99
CA LEU A 68 1.43 0.09 -5.76
C LEU A 68 1.59 -1.29 -5.12
N ARG A 69 1.66 -2.36 -5.92
CA ARG A 69 1.88 -3.72 -5.45
C ARG A 69 3.29 -3.92 -4.87
N GLU A 70 4.31 -3.37 -5.51
CA GLU A 70 5.70 -3.36 -5.03
C GLU A 70 5.87 -2.55 -3.75
N ILE A 71 5.14 -1.43 -3.65
CA ILE A 71 5.07 -0.59 -2.44
C ILE A 71 4.40 -1.34 -1.27
N GLY A 72 3.66 -2.41 -1.55
CA GLY A 72 3.06 -3.29 -0.54
C GLY A 72 1.56 -3.07 -0.34
N TYR A 73 0.90 -2.30 -1.20
CA TYR A 73 -0.56 -2.19 -1.16
C TYR A 73 -1.23 -3.51 -1.54
N ARG A 74 -2.25 -3.90 -0.77
CA ARG A 74 -3.07 -5.07 -1.09
C ARG A 74 -3.98 -4.72 -2.26
N VAL A 75 -4.37 -5.74 -3.02
CA VAL A 75 -5.37 -5.61 -4.09
C VAL A 75 -6.67 -4.99 -3.54
N MET A 76 -7.05 -5.32 -2.30
CA MET A 76 -8.22 -4.72 -1.65
C MET A 76 -8.07 -3.23 -1.37
N ASP A 77 -6.88 -2.75 -1.02
CA ASP A 77 -6.65 -1.33 -0.75
C ASP A 77 -6.76 -0.53 -2.04
N ILE A 78 -6.13 -1.04 -3.10
CA ILE A 78 -6.22 -0.49 -4.46
C ILE A 78 -7.69 -0.47 -4.92
N ARG A 79 -8.44 -1.55 -4.69
CA ARG A 79 -9.87 -1.61 -5.00
C ARG A 79 -10.68 -0.54 -4.27
N ARG A 80 -10.43 -0.37 -2.97
CA ARG A 80 -11.12 0.64 -2.14
C ARG A 80 -10.79 2.05 -2.61
N ALA A 81 -9.55 2.31 -2.99
CA ALA A 81 -9.10 3.60 -3.52
C ALA A 81 -9.77 3.96 -4.85
N LEU A 82 -9.96 2.97 -5.72
CA LEU A 82 -10.63 3.11 -7.01
C LEU A 82 -12.16 3.26 -6.86
N ASN A 83 -12.71 2.98 -5.68
CA ASN A 83 -14.14 2.94 -5.41
C ASN A 83 -14.93 2.07 -6.43
N ILE A 84 -14.37 0.90 -6.77
CA ILE A 84 -14.98 -0.05 -7.72
C ILE A 84 -15.27 -1.41 -7.08
N SER A 85 -16.13 -2.19 -7.75
CA SER A 85 -16.36 -3.58 -7.40
C SER A 85 -15.13 -4.45 -7.66
N GLU A 86 -15.02 -5.54 -6.92
CA GLU A 86 -13.95 -6.51 -7.08
C GLU A 86 -13.93 -7.12 -8.49
N THR A 87 -15.11 -7.42 -9.03
CA THR A 87 -15.28 -7.94 -10.38
C THR A 87 -14.70 -6.99 -11.44
N LYS A 88 -14.91 -5.66 -11.28
CA LYS A 88 -14.34 -4.66 -12.20
C LYS A 88 -12.81 -4.65 -12.13
N LEU A 89 -12.23 -4.66 -10.92
CA LEU A 89 -10.77 -4.69 -10.78
C LEU A 89 -10.18 -6.00 -11.32
N ARG A 90 -10.83 -7.14 -11.09
CA ARG A 90 -10.39 -8.44 -11.63
C ARG A 90 -10.42 -8.47 -13.15
N LYS A 91 -11.48 -7.95 -13.77
CA LYS A 91 -11.60 -7.85 -15.23
C LYS A 91 -10.51 -6.96 -15.81
N TRP A 92 -10.27 -5.79 -15.21
CA TRP A 92 -9.19 -4.90 -15.62
C TRP A 92 -7.82 -5.59 -15.53
N ARG A 93 -7.51 -6.27 -14.41
CA ARG A 93 -6.24 -7.02 -14.28
C ARG A 93 -6.07 -8.07 -15.37
N PHE A 94 -7.14 -8.81 -15.68
CA PHE A 94 -7.14 -9.80 -16.75
C PHE A 94 -6.91 -9.18 -18.13
N GLU A 95 -7.61 -8.09 -18.46
CA GLU A 95 -7.44 -7.36 -19.72
C GLU A 95 -6.03 -6.79 -19.89
N GLN A 96 -5.38 -6.44 -18.78
CA GLN A 96 -4.02 -5.91 -18.76
C GLN A 96 -2.93 -7.00 -18.64
N GLY A 97 -3.29 -8.29 -18.65
CA GLY A 97 -2.33 -9.40 -18.53
C GLY A 97 -1.68 -9.53 -17.14
N LEU A 98 -2.27 -8.91 -16.12
CA LEU A 98 -1.85 -9.03 -14.72
C LEU A 98 -2.47 -10.29 -14.10
N SER A 99 -1.65 -11.16 -13.54
CA SER A 99 -2.10 -12.42 -12.95
C SER A 99 -3.16 -12.21 -11.86
N ILE A 100 -4.11 -13.16 -11.77
CA ILE A 100 -5.28 -13.16 -10.87
C ILE A 100 -4.84 -13.19 -9.40
#